data_AF-A0A8T3PYV5-F1
#
_entry.id   AF-A0A8T3PYV5-F1
#
_cell.length_a   1.000
_cell.length_b   1.000
_cell.length_c   1.000
_cell.angle_alpha   90.00
_cell.angle_beta   90.00
_cell.angle_gamma   90.00
#
_symmetry.space_group_name_H-M   'P 1'
#
loop_
_entity.id
_entity.type
_entity.pdbx_description
1 polymer ?
#
loop_
_entity_poly.entity_id
_entity_poly.type
_entity_poly.pdbx_seq_one_letter_code
_entity_poly.pdbx_strand_id
1 'polypeptide(L)' 'MHHHIPDFLVELADGTFLVVEVKGLEREQDRSKEAGARRWVNAVNHWAKLGQWRYAKIHSPHQLESVLAVDAEATN' A
#
# COMPACT_ATOMS: atom_id res chain seq x y z
N MET A 1 8.16 19.57 -8.98
CA MET A 1 8.51 18.20 -8.54
C MET A 1 7.53 17.85 -7.43
N HIS A 2 6.55 16.99 -7.67
CA HIS A 2 5.59 16.60 -6.63
C HIS A 2 6.18 15.44 -5.83
N HIS A 3 6.58 15.70 -4.60
CA HIS A 3 7.03 14.67 -3.66
C HIS A 3 5.77 14.01 -3.07
N HIS A 4 5.61 12.70 -3.25
CA HIS A 4 4.47 11.96 -2.71
C HIS A 4 4.93 11.20 -1.47
N ILE A 5 4.51 11.67 -0.30
CA ILE A 5 4.76 11.00 0.99
C ILE A 5 3.47 10.26 1.34
N PRO A 6 3.53 8.95 1.65
CA PRO A 6 2.34 8.22 2.06
C PRO A 6 1.91 8.59 3.48
N ASP A 7 0.62 8.38 3.80
CA ASP A 7 0.09 8.62 5.14
C ASP A 7 0.73 7.69 6.18
N PHE A 8 0.85 6.40 5.83
CA PHE A 8 1.53 5.42 6.68
C PHE A 8 2.41 4.48 5.85
N LEU A 9 3.55 4.14 6.45
CA LEU A 9 4.42 3.04 6.03
C LEU A 9 4.52 2.05 7.18
N VAL A 10 4.11 0.81 6.94
CA VAL A 10 4.05 -0.25 7.94
C VAL A 10 5.00 -1.36 7.54
N GLU A 11 5.75 -1.89 8.50
CA GLU A 11 6.50 -3.13 8.34
C GLU A 11 5.71 -4.25 9.03
N LEU A 12 5.31 -5.26 8.27
CA LEU A 12 4.60 -6.42 8.78
C LEU A 12 5.58 -7.42 9.40
N ALA A 13 5.07 -8.30 10.27
CA ALA A 13 5.90 -9.26 11.01
C ALA A 13 6.62 -10.27 10.09
N ASP A 14 6.14 -10.46 8.87
CA ASP A 14 6.76 -11.30 7.82
C ASP A 14 7.88 -10.56 7.04
N GLY A 15 8.13 -9.29 7.36
CA GLY A 15 9.10 -8.43 6.66
C GLY A 15 8.55 -7.74 5.40
N THR A 16 7.25 -7.84 5.15
CA THR A 16 6.59 -7.12 4.04
C THR A 16 6.37 -5.64 4.41
N PHE A 17 6.71 -4.73 3.51
CA PHE A 17 6.40 -3.31 3.65
C PHE A 17 5.04 -2.98 3.05
N LEU A 18 4.15 -2.38 3.85
CA LEU A 18 2.81 -1.98 3.42
C LEU A 18 2.70 -0.45 3.45
N VAL A 19 2.44 0.13 2.28
CA VAL A 19 2.08 1.54 2.13
C VAL A 19 0.57 1.68 2.28
N VAL A 20 0.12 2.50 3.23
CA VAL A 20 -1.31 2.74 3.48
C VAL A 20 -1.64 4.21 3.24
N GLU A 21 -2.65 4.43 2.41
CA GLU A 21 -3.25 5.74 2.13
C GLU A 21 -4.65 5.80 2.73
N VAL A 22 -4.94 6.84 3.51
CA VAL A 22 -6.26 7.08 4.10
C VAL A 22 -6.97 8.16 3.30
N LYS A 23 -8.04 7.77 2.59
CA LYS A 23 -8.82 8.71 1.78
C LYS A 23 -10.17 8.97 2.43
N GLY A 24 -10.51 10.24 2.61
CA GLY A 24 -11.87 10.67 2.92
C GLY A 24 -12.82 10.48 1.72
N LEU A 25 -13.83 11.35 1.61
CA LEU A 25 -14.77 11.38 0.46
C LEU A 25 -14.00 11.44 -0.88
N GLU A 26 -14.04 10.35 -1.64
CA GLU A 26 -13.35 10.23 -2.92
C GLU A 26 -13.77 11.36 -3.87
N ARG A 27 -12.79 12.08 -4.39
CA ARG A 27 -12.97 12.89 -5.60
C ARG A 27 -12.22 12.20 -6.73
N GLU A 28 -12.79 12.30 -7.92
CA GLU A 28 -12.41 11.58 -9.15
C GLU A 28 -10.92 11.72 -9.57
N GLN A 29 -10.19 12.65 -8.96
CA GLN A 29 -8.76 12.90 -9.14
C GLN A 29 -7.85 11.84 -8.49
N ASP A 30 -8.39 10.92 -7.68
CA ASP A 30 -7.60 9.97 -6.90
C ASP A 30 -7.06 8.77 -7.68
N ARG A 31 -7.61 8.47 -8.86
CA ARG A 31 -7.18 7.33 -9.70
C ARG A 31 -5.74 7.46 -10.22
N SER A 32 -5.29 8.68 -10.49
CA SER A 32 -3.93 8.91 -11.02
C SER A 32 -2.86 8.63 -9.96
N LYS A 33 -3.12 8.99 -8.70
CA LYS A 33 -2.22 8.71 -7.57
C LYS A 33 -2.12 7.22 -7.28
N GLU A 34 -3.25 6.52 -7.27
CA GLU A 34 -3.30 5.07 -7.07
C GLU A 34 -2.51 4.31 -8.14
N ALA A 35 -2.67 4.69 -9.42
CA ALA A 35 -1.93 4.06 -10.51
C ALA A 35 -0.41 4.28 -10.38
N GLY A 36 0.03 5.46 -9.91
CA GLY A 36 1.43 5.74 -9.63
C GLY A 36 2.00 4.86 -8.52
N ALA A 37 1.30 4.79 -7.38
CA ALA A 37 1.72 3.98 -6.24
C ALA A 37 1.80 2.49 -6.59
N ARG A 38 0.77 1.95 -7.27
CA ARG A 38 0.77 0.55 -7.74
C ARG A 38 1.91 0.26 -8.71
N ARG A 39 2.20 1.16 -9.65
CA ARG A 39 3.33 1.00 -10.59
C ARG A 39 4.67 0.96 -9.85
N TRP A 40 4.85 1.81 -8.86
CA TRP A 40 6.07 1.85 -8.07
C TRP A 40 6.24 0.56 -7.25
N VAL A 41 5.21 0.11 -6.54
CA VAL A 41 5.23 -1.18 -5.81
C VAL A 41 5.58 -2.35 -6.73
N ASN A 42 4.96 -2.42 -7.91
CA ASN A 42 5.28 -3.46 -8.89
C ASN A 42 6.74 -3.41 -9.34
N ALA A 43 7.29 -2.23 -9.58
CA ALA A 43 8.69 -2.08 -9.99
C ALA A 43 9.65 -2.51 -8.88
N VAL A 44 9.37 -2.14 -7.63
CA VAL A 44 10.16 -2.51 -6.46
C VAL A 44 10.14 -4.02 -6.25
N ASN A 45 8.97 -4.64 -6.31
CA ASN A 45 8.81 -6.09 -6.19
C ASN A 45 9.50 -6.84 -7.32
N HIS A 46 9.43 -6.33 -8.55
CA HIS A 46 10.17 -6.91 -9.69
C HIS A 46 11.69 -6.84 -9.49
N TRP A 47 12.18 -5.76 -8.85
CA TRP A 47 13.59 -5.62 -8.58
C TRP A 47 14.08 -6.56 -7.48
N ALA A 48 13.19 -6.97 -6.56
CA ALA A 48 13.42 -7.95 -5.49
C ALA A 48 14.56 -7.64 -4.50
N LYS A 49 15.23 -6.49 -4.63
CA LYS A 49 16.33 -6.06 -3.75
C LYS A 49 15.90 -5.26 -2.53
N LEU A 50 14.63 -4.83 -2.49
CA LEU A 50 14.08 -3.99 -1.42
C LEU A 50 13.02 -4.72 -0.58
N GLY A 51 12.93 -6.05 -0.69
CA GLY A 51 11.89 -6.85 -0.04
C GLY A 51 10.56 -6.84 -0.79
N GLN A 52 9.51 -7.33 -0.14
CA GLN A 52 8.14 -7.31 -0.66
C GLN A 52 7.44 -6.02 -0.23
N TRP A 53 6.78 -5.37 -1.18
CA TRP A 53 6.02 -4.15 -0.97
C TRP A 53 4.57 -4.36 -1.37
N ARG A 54 3.66 -3.75 -0.61
CA ARG A 54 2.23 -3.73 -0.86
C ARG A 54 1.70 -2.32 -0.77
N TYR A 55 0.60 -2.07 -1.46
CA TYR A 55 -0.12 -0.81 -1.41
C TYR A 55 -1.58 -1.07 -1.06
N ALA A 56 -2.08 -0.34 -0.09
CA ALA A 56 -3.48 -0.35 0.31
C ALA A 56 -4.03 1.07 0.43
N LYS A 57 -5.27 1.23 -0.01
CA LYS A 57 -6.05 2.44 0.16
C LYS A 57 -7.23 2.10 1.06
N ILE A 58 -7.36 2.79 2.18
CA ILE A 58 -8.48 2.62 3.10
C ILE A 58 -9.31 3.91 3.19
N HIS A 59 -10.62 3.75 3.31
CA HIS A 59 -11.56 4.86 3.43
C HIS A 59 -12.04 5.08 4.87
N SER A 60 -11.81 4.08 5.72
CA SER A 60 -12.10 4.15 7.15
C SER A 60 -11.11 3.30 7.94
N PRO A 61 -10.82 3.65 9.20
CA PRO A 61 -9.93 2.86 10.05
C PRO A 61 -10.35 1.39 10.20
N HIS A 62 -11.65 1.07 10.13
CA HIS A 62 -12.16 -0.29 10.24
C HIS A 62 -11.70 -1.22 9.10
N GLN A 63 -11.31 -0.67 7.94
CA GLN A 63 -10.78 -1.47 6.83
C GLN A 63 -9.33 -1.88 7.03
N LEU A 64 -8.63 -1.28 8.02
CA LEU A 64 -7.24 -1.61 8.29
C LEU A 64 -7.06 -3.08 8.67
N GLU A 65 -7.95 -3.62 9.51
CA GLU A 65 -7.91 -5.04 9.89
C GLU A 65 -8.00 -5.95 8.67
N SER A 66 -8.89 -5.66 7.73
CA SER A 66 -9.02 -6.43 6.49
C SER A 66 -7.76 -6.34 5.62
N VAL A 67 -7.15 -5.16 5.52
CA VAL A 67 -5.92 -4.97 4.73
C VAL A 67 -4.75 -5.76 5.33
N LEU A 68 -4.62 -5.76 6.65
CA LEU A 68 -3.57 -6.49 7.36
C LEU A 68 -3.79 -8.01 7.33
N ALA A 69 -5.05 -8.46 7.37
CA ALA A 69 -5.39 -9.89 7.40
C ALA A 69 -5.08 -10.62 6.07
N VAL A 70 -5.11 -9.93 4.92
CA VAL A 70 -4.82 -10.53 3.60
C VAL A 70 -3.39 -11.10 3.51
N ASP A 71 -2.47 -10.66 4.39
CA ASP A 71 -1.09 -11.16 4.41
C ASP A 71 -0.91 -12.46 5.21
N ALA A 72 -1.86 -12.83 6.07
CA ALA A 72 -1.75 -14.03 6.91
C ALA A 72 -1.96 -15.36 6.16
N GLU A 73 -2.61 -15.33 4.99
CA GLU A 73 -3.01 -16.56 4.26
C GLU A 73 -1.97 -17.05 3.23
N ALA A 74 -0.88 -16.32 2.98
CA ALA A 74 0.09 -16.67 1.93
C ALA A 74 1.23 -17.60 2.38
N THR A 75 1.16 -18.18 3.59
CA THR A 75 2.16 -19.16 4.07
C THR A 75 1.49 -20.50 4.33
N ASN A 76 1.35 -21.33 3.29
CA ASN A 76 1.16 -22.78 3.40
C ASN A 76 1.81 -23.49 2.22
#